data_AF-A0A7C7RFW2-F1
#
_entry.id   AF-A0A7C7RFW2-F1
#
_cell.length_a   1.000
_cell.length_b   1.000
_cell.length_c   1.000
_cell.angle_alpha   90.00
_cell.angle_beta   90.00
_cell.angle_gamma   90.00
#
_symmetry.space_group_name_H-M   'P 1'
#
loop_
_entity.id
_entity.type
_entity.pdbx_description
1 polymer ?
#
loop_
_entity_poly.entity_id
_entity_poly.type
_entity_poly.pdbx_seq_one_letter_code
_entity_poly.pdbx_strand_id
1 'polypeptide(L)'
;MPHKSTTIYLLRHGETVNTLDGPLRYNGHFDVDITAKARGQMAQRGLELSSLNITMVYASDLQRCRKGGEIISSKIGCSLELSENLRE
;
A
#
# COMPACT_ATOMS: atom_id res chain seq x y z
N MET A 1 -14.64 -11.03 -30.40
CA MET A 1 -14.86 -10.56 -29.02
C MET A 1 -13.62 -9.78 -28.61
N PRO A 2 -13.71 -8.51 -28.16
CA PRO A 2 -12.54 -7.84 -27.60
C PRO A 2 -12.08 -8.61 -26.36
N HIS A 3 -10.78 -8.88 -26.25
CA HIS A 3 -10.20 -9.47 -25.05
C HIS A 3 -10.26 -8.45 -23.91
N LYS A 4 -10.90 -8.83 -22.80
CA LYS A 4 -10.93 -8.01 -21.59
C LYS A 4 -9.60 -8.20 -20.86
N SER A 5 -8.75 -7.18 -20.84
CA SER A 5 -7.51 -7.16 -20.06
C SER A 5 -7.76 -6.54 -18.69
N THR A 6 -6.96 -6.97 -17.70
CA THR A 6 -6.91 -6.34 -16.37
C THR A 6 -5.51 -5.78 -16.17
N THR A 7 -5.42 -4.48 -15.89
CA THR A 7 -4.15 -3.83 -15.57
C THR A 7 -3.93 -3.86 -14.06
N ILE A 8 -2.75 -4.32 -13.64
CA ILE A 8 -2.37 -4.39 -12.23
C ILE A 8 -1.25 -3.38 -12.00
N TYR A 9 -1.42 -2.53 -10.99
CA TYR A 9 -0.40 -1.60 -10.50
C TYR A 9 0.17 -2.14 -9.20
N LEU A 10 1.49 -2.25 -9.12
CA LEU A 10 2.19 -2.74 -7.92
C LEU A 10 2.85 -1.56 -7.21
N LEU A 11 2.59 -1.44 -5.91
CA LEU A 11 3.20 -0.43 -5.05
C LEU A 11 3.80 -1.10 -3.83
N ARG A 12 5.09 -0.83 -3.56
CA ARG A 12 5.74 -1.26 -2.32
C ARG A 12 5.30 -0.36 -1.17
N HIS A 13 5.15 -0.93 0.02
CA HIS A 13 4.87 -0.16 1.24
C HIS A 13 5.93 0.93 1.48
N GLY A 14 5.53 1.97 2.22
CA GLY A 14 6.45 3.04 2.61
C GLY A 14 7.47 2.62 3.67
N GLU A 15 8.42 3.51 3.94
CA GLU A 15 9.43 3.38 4.99
C GLU A 15 8.81 3.04 6.36
N THR A 16 9.40 2.09 7.08
CA THR A 16 8.94 1.61 8.39
C THR A 16 9.61 2.36 9.53
N VAL A 17 8.93 2.50 10.68
CA VAL A 17 9.44 3.29 11.83
C VAL A 17 10.78 2.77 12.35
N ASN A 18 10.98 1.46 12.36
CA ASN A 18 12.20 0.84 12.85
C ASN A 18 13.42 0.99 11.92
N THR A 19 13.24 1.57 10.73
CA THR A 19 14.35 1.99 9.86
C THR A 19 15.07 3.22 10.44
N LEU A 20 14.41 3.99 11.32
CA LEU A 20 14.97 5.18 11.95
C LEU A 20 15.84 4.84 13.19
N ASP A 21 15.72 3.62 13.73
CA ASP A 21 16.28 3.23 15.03
C ASP A 21 17.67 2.55 14.96
N GLY A 22 18.38 2.65 13.83
CA GLY A 22 19.75 2.16 13.67
C GLY A 22 19.94 1.17 12.50
N PRO A 23 20.53 -0.03 12.71
CA PRO A 23 20.89 -0.93 11.63
C PRO A 23 19.66 -1.43 10.85
N LEU A 24 19.85 -1.74 9.56
CA LEU A 24 18.81 -2.32 8.70
C LEU A 24 18.24 -3.59 9.34
N ARG A 25 16.91 -3.69 9.41
CA ARG A 25 16.19 -4.82 9.99
C ARG A 25 15.38 -5.54 8.92
N TYR A 26 15.44 -6.87 8.95
CA TYR A 26 14.48 -7.71 8.23
C TYR A 26 13.18 -7.74 9.03
N ASN A 27 12.09 -7.30 8.41
CA ASN A 27 10.79 -7.25 9.07
C ASN A 27 9.96 -8.52 8.85
N GLY A 28 9.98 -9.12 7.65
CA GLY A 28 9.16 -10.31 7.34
C GLY A 28 7.70 -10.12 7.81
N HIS A 29 7.15 -11.09 8.54
CA HIS A 29 5.80 -10.97 9.11
C HIS A 29 5.70 -10.13 10.40
N PHE A 30 6.79 -9.50 10.86
CA PHE A 30 6.74 -8.61 12.01
C PHE A 30 5.89 -7.38 11.68
N ASP A 31 4.89 -7.12 12.51
CA ASP A 31 3.94 -6.05 12.29
C ASP A 31 4.51 -4.71 12.79
N VAL A 32 5.07 -3.96 11.84
CA VAL A 32 5.73 -2.66 12.08
C VAL A 32 5.01 -1.56 11.32
N ASP A 33 4.88 -0.41 11.98
CA ASP A 33 4.24 0.77 11.41
C ASP A 33 5.12 1.47 10.38
N ILE A 34 4.50 2.32 9.55
CA ILE A 34 5.15 3.23 8.62
C ILE A 34 5.45 4.59 9.25
N THR A 35 6.45 5.30 8.71
CA THR A 35 6.81 6.66 9.14
C THR A 35 5.75 7.69 8.75
N ALA A 36 5.80 8.88 9.36
CA ALA A 36 4.95 10.00 8.95
C ALA A 36 5.23 10.43 7.51
N LYS A 37 6.50 10.37 7.08
CA LYS A 37 6.94 10.61 5.70
C LYS A 37 6.29 9.60 4.75
N ALA A 38 6.32 8.31 5.09
CA ALA A 38 5.67 7.26 4.31
C ALA A 38 4.16 7.48 4.18
N ARG A 39 3.45 7.90 5.24
CA ARG A 39 2.03 8.27 5.16
C ARG A 39 1.78 9.41 4.16
N GLY A 40 2.62 10.45 4.18
CA GLY A 40 2.56 11.55 3.22
C GLY A 40 2.80 11.08 1.77
N GLN A 41 3.76 10.17 1.56
CA GLN A 41 4.01 9.57 0.26
C GLN A 41 2.81 8.76 -0.25
N MET A 42 2.16 7.96 0.60
CA MET A 42 0.96 7.20 0.22
C MET A 42 -0.21 8.13 -0.17
N ALA A 43 -0.37 9.26 0.54
CA ALA A 43 -1.39 10.25 0.19
C ALA A 43 -1.12 10.88 -1.19
N GLN A 44 0.15 11.21 -1.49
CA GLN A 44 0.55 11.74 -2.79
C GLN A 44 0.34 10.71 -3.91
N ARG A 45 0.73 9.44 -3.68
CA ARG A 45 0.47 8.35 -4.63
C ARG A 45 -1.02 8.15 -4.87
N GLY A 46 -1.85 8.21 -3.82
CA GLY A 46 -3.31 8.13 -3.95
C GLY A 46 -3.90 9.20 -4.87
N LEU A 47 -3.40 10.44 -4.80
CA LEU A 47 -3.82 11.53 -5.70
C LEU A 47 -3.38 11.32 -7.15
N GLU A 48 -2.20 10.76 -7.37
CA GLU A 48 -1.73 10.44 -8.73
C GLU A 48 -2.55 9.30 -9.34
N LEU A 49 -2.80 8.26 -8.52
CA LEU A 49 -3.56 7.08 -8.90
C LEU A 49 -5.06 7.36 -9.07
N SER A 50 -5.62 8.40 -8.44
CA SER A 50 -7.04 8.76 -8.61
C SER A 50 -7.38 9.25 -10.02
N SER A 51 -6.37 9.59 -10.83
CA SER A 51 -6.56 9.89 -12.26
C SER A 51 -6.72 8.64 -13.13
N LEU A 52 -6.48 7.45 -12.56
CA LEU A 52 -6.61 6.16 -13.23
C LEU A 52 -7.97 5.52 -12.90
N ASN A 53 -8.47 4.68 -13.79
CA ASN A 53 -9.71 3.92 -13.59
C ASN A 53 -9.50 2.72 -12.64
N ILE A 54 -8.87 2.93 -11.48
CA ILE A 54 -8.64 1.90 -10.47
C ILE A 54 -9.94 1.65 -9.73
N THR A 55 -10.42 0.41 -9.80
CA THR A 55 -11.67 0.01 -9.17
C THR A 55 -11.47 -0.75 -7.86
N MET A 56 -10.24 -1.16 -7.53
CA MET A 56 -9.94 -1.98 -6.36
C MET A 56 -8.50 -1.82 -5.87
N VAL A 57 -8.31 -1.84 -4.55
CA VAL A 57 -7.00 -1.90 -3.89
C VAL A 57 -6.89 -3.19 -3.09
N TYR A 58 -5.74 -3.87 -3.20
CA TYR A 58 -5.39 -5.03 -2.39
C TYR A 58 -4.13 -4.73 -1.59
N ALA A 59 -4.09 -5.16 -0.33
CA ALA A 59 -2.90 -5.05 0.52
C ALA A 59 -2.80 -6.26 1.46
N SER A 60 -1.61 -6.50 2.02
CA SER A 60 -1.53 -7.37 3.19
C SER A 60 -2.12 -6.68 4.43
N ASP A 61 -2.43 -7.49 5.42
CA ASP A 61 -2.97 -7.05 6.70
C ASP A 61 -1.90 -6.47 7.65
N LEU A 62 -0.61 -6.57 7.29
CA LEU A 62 0.49 -5.92 8.02
C LEU A 62 0.35 -4.39 7.95
N GLN A 63 0.56 -3.71 9.07
CA GLN A 63 0.32 -2.26 9.21
C GLN A 63 0.96 -1.43 8.11
N ARG A 64 2.19 -1.76 7.73
CA ARG A 64 2.93 -1.04 6.68
C ARG A 64 2.27 -1.09 5.30
N CYS A 65 1.58 -2.18 4.96
CA CYS A 65 0.80 -2.30 3.73
C CYS A 65 -0.62 -1.78 3.92
N ARG A 66 -1.31 -2.21 4.98
CA ARG A 66 -2.69 -1.84 5.30
C ARG A 66 -2.88 -0.33 5.33
N LYS A 67 -2.06 0.42 6.08
CA LYS A 67 -2.21 1.88 6.21
C LYS A 67 -2.01 2.61 4.88
N GLY A 68 -1.09 2.13 4.04
CA GLY A 68 -0.92 2.67 2.70
C GLY A 68 -2.14 2.38 1.82
N GLY A 69 -2.66 1.16 1.87
CA GLY A 69 -3.88 0.76 1.18
C GLY A 69 -5.11 1.57 1.60
N GLU A 70 -5.30 1.82 2.90
CA GLU A 70 -6.38 2.65 3.45
C GLU A 70 -6.30 4.09 2.93
N ILE A 71 -5.11 4.69 2.96
CA ILE A 71 -4.89 6.06 2.46
C ILE A 71 -5.20 6.12 0.96
N ILE A 72 -4.67 5.18 0.17
CA ILE A 72 -4.83 5.19 -1.29
C ILE A 72 -6.28 4.91 -1.71
N SER A 73 -6.91 3.88 -1.15
CA SER A 73 -8.31 3.55 -1.44
C SER A 73 -9.26 4.70 -1.07
N SER A 74 -9.01 5.39 0.04
CA SER A 74 -9.75 6.60 0.42
C SER A 74 -9.58 7.74 -0.58
N LYS A 75 -8.38 7.94 -1.14
CA LYS A 75 -8.13 8.98 -2.16
C LYS A 75 -8.76 8.65 -3.52
N ILE A 76 -8.77 7.38 -3.91
CA ILE A 76 -9.36 6.92 -5.17
C ILE A 76 -10.89 6.82 -5.06
N GLY A 77 -11.42 6.51 -3.87
CA GLY A 77 -12.85 6.27 -3.66
C GLY A 77 -13.29 4.86 -4.05
N CYS A 78 -12.43 3.85 -3.83
CA CYS A 78 -12.73 2.44 -4.11
C CYS A 78 -12.50 1.55 -2.89
N SER A 79 -12.89 0.27 -2.96
CA SER A 79 -12.73 -0.66 -1.83
C SER A 79 -11.29 -1.11 -1.65
N LEU A 80 -10.95 -1.44 -0.41
CA LEU A 80 -9.72 -2.08 0.00
C LEU A 80 -10.03 -3.51 0.47
N GLU A 81 -9.31 -4.49 -0.07
CA GLU A 81 -9.33 -5.87 0.42
C GLU A 81 -7.96 -6.22 1.04
N LEU A 82 -8.00 -6.78 2.26
CA LEU A 82 -6.81 -7.24 2.97
C LEU A 82 -6.66 -8.76 2.80
N SER A 83 -5.43 -9.21 2.54
CA SER A 83 -5.12 -10.63 2.37
C SER A 83 -3.79 -11.02 3.00
N GLU A 84 -3.80 -12.04 3.86
CA GLU A 84 -2.58 -12.60 4.46
C GLU A 84 -1.63 -13.19 3.40
N ASN A 85 -2.15 -13.60 2.24
CA ASN A 85 -1.37 -14.15 1.13
C ASN A 85 -0.49 -13.09 0.42
N LEU A 86 -0.63 -11.81 0.79
CA LEU A 86 0.16 -10.70 0.27
C LEU A 86 1.25 -10.23 1.26
N ARG A 87 1.45 -10.93 2.39
CA ARG A 87 2.52 -10.63 3.34
C ARG A 87 3.91 -10.82 2.69
N GLU A 88 4.91 -10.12 3.24
CA GLU A 88 6.33 -10.22 2.82
C GLU A 88 6.93 -11.58 3.14
#